data_AF-A0A0B1TKY1-F1
#
_entry.id   AF-A0A0B1TKY1-F1
#
_cell.length_a   1.000
_cell.length_b   1.000
_cell.length_c   1.000
_cell.angle_alpha   90.00
_cell.angle_beta   90.00
_cell.angle_gamma   90.00
#
_symmetry.space_group_name_H-M   'P 1'
#
loop_
_entity.id
_entity.type
_entity.pdbx_description
1 polymer ?
#
loop_
_entity_poly.entity_id
_entity_poly.type
_entity_poly.pdbx_seq_one_letter_code
_entity_poly.pdbx_strand_id
1 'polypeptide(L)'
;MSGFSDWRPPYPRLIAFHDCLSLASAWSLGLNPSLIDDRPTGASQAQSPCEDDSGDGKSNEMLASCPAFRNELGSEPTRRLALSRHTKDGPLEVHECESWMREHTAAEAGILEDVSNVYLGGRLCAARQPKNVIEPQDIGSYYYRHCFAGRAHVEYFGVDEELGPIAVSMVREATEKKGDQPGSAIYRLIIRISDLRTMRVAVPEEALSDAGDRSTRPLMRELMEMICPRVSFGCLRPALQSPRVEELLMKMDEQPIYTRYKVGIMFCRAGQSTEEHMYNNEHSSPAFDEFLDFIGQRVRLKGWDQYKSFLPAILAFVFFYFSVAVSRSKEVPAFGPLLPKGATFSKCADFHDWLLTKIINAENAVHRSKKFATMAARTRREALRDLAENYVGTHQNEGPSRIASRFLGGSVKRRERQNPKPFLANTRGALSWLVDVHDHSTNQRVSCVLGLSQDALVLLERPSGVAIFCTPTHSIIGWANTDMGLKIYYDHGDMLLLRCCTESGTDVELNLLLQRLQAVTRGDEAKEVVLRRSRLSDSWGFHVQDEGVVTDVEMYQTAWKAGLRQGSRIVEIETFTVATLSFDKISEILSERDTVRLLLISPANDGSPRRG
;
A
#
# COMPACT_ATOMS: atom_id res chain seq x y z
N MET A 1 -27.91 -0.08 -13.41
CA MET A 1 -26.65 0.51 -12.91
C MET A 1 -26.85 1.19 -11.55
N SER A 2 -27.35 0.45 -10.56
CA SER A 2 -27.44 0.89 -9.17
C SER A 2 -26.70 -0.15 -8.35
N GLY A 3 -25.37 -0.16 -8.49
CA GLY A 3 -24.50 -1.07 -7.77
C GLY A 3 -24.41 -0.64 -6.31
N PHE A 4 -24.48 -1.63 -5.41
CA PHE A 4 -24.16 -1.58 -3.98
C PHE A 4 -23.73 -0.22 -3.45
N SER A 5 -24.60 0.41 -2.66
CA SER A 5 -24.32 1.59 -1.86
C SER A 5 -22.95 1.44 -1.18
N ASP A 6 -22.06 2.38 -1.51
CA ASP A 6 -20.66 2.43 -1.08
C ASP A 6 -20.50 2.01 0.38
N TRP A 7 -19.74 0.93 0.61
CA TRP A 7 -19.16 0.69 1.92
C TRP A 7 -18.26 1.88 2.24
N ARG A 8 -18.77 2.81 3.05
CA ARG A 8 -18.02 3.96 3.56
C ARG A 8 -17.96 3.82 5.07
N PRO A 9 -16.80 3.49 5.65
CA PRO A 9 -16.54 3.74 7.05
C PRO A 9 -16.92 5.19 7.33
N PRO A 10 -17.40 5.51 8.53
CA PRO A 10 -17.58 6.88 8.97
C PRO A 10 -16.24 7.59 8.75
N TYR A 11 -16.36 8.86 8.39
CA TYR A 11 -15.27 9.80 8.13
C TYR A 11 -13.97 9.47 8.92
N PRO A 12 -12.79 9.72 8.34
CA PRO A 12 -11.46 9.31 8.86
C PRO A 12 -11.08 9.74 10.28
N ARG A 13 -11.96 10.44 10.99
CA ARG A 13 -11.68 11.05 12.28
C ARG A 13 -11.70 10.05 13.44
N LEU A 14 -12.27 8.87 13.25
CA LEU A 14 -12.60 7.95 14.34
C LEU A 14 -11.89 6.60 14.26
N ILE A 15 -11.29 6.26 13.11
CA ILE A 15 -10.73 4.93 12.86
C ILE A 15 -9.37 5.07 12.20
N ALA A 16 -8.37 4.39 12.74
CA ALA A 16 -7.04 4.26 12.15
C ALA A 16 -6.88 2.88 11.50
N PHE A 17 -6.42 2.85 10.25
CA PHE A 17 -6.16 1.64 9.48
C PHE A 17 -4.72 1.14 9.71
N HIS A 18 -4.58 -0.17 9.89
CA HIS A 18 -3.29 -0.78 10.19
C HIS A 18 -2.41 -0.97 8.94
N ASP A 19 -3.02 -1.24 7.79
CA ASP A 19 -2.33 -1.57 6.54
C ASP A 19 -3.11 -1.05 5.32
N CYS A 20 -2.44 -1.01 4.17
CA CYS A 20 -3.02 -0.51 2.92
C CYS A 20 -4.17 -1.38 2.41
N LEU A 21 -4.17 -2.69 2.75
CA LEU A 21 -5.24 -3.60 2.34
C LEU A 21 -6.53 -3.34 3.12
N SER A 22 -6.41 -3.06 4.41
CA SER A 22 -7.50 -2.65 5.30
C SER A 22 -8.06 -1.31 4.85
N LEU A 23 -7.17 -0.35 4.54
CA LEU A 23 -7.56 0.95 3.98
C LEU A 23 -8.29 0.79 2.64
N ALA A 24 -7.74 0.02 1.70
CA ALA A 24 -8.38 -0.26 0.42
C ALA A 24 -9.75 -0.93 0.59
N SER A 25 -9.82 -1.96 1.44
CA SER A 25 -11.07 -2.70 1.74
C SER A 25 -12.13 -1.79 2.33
N ALA A 26 -11.73 -0.90 3.24
CA ALA A 26 -12.61 0.06 3.86
C ALA A 26 -13.20 1.03 2.82
N TRP A 27 -12.47 1.37 1.76
CA TRP A 27 -12.96 2.23 0.67
C TRP A 27 -13.54 1.46 -0.53
N SER A 28 -13.80 0.15 -0.39
CA SER A 28 -14.26 -0.73 -1.49
C SER A 28 -13.35 -0.73 -2.73
N LEU A 29 -12.04 -0.55 -2.53
CA LEU A 29 -11.08 -0.50 -3.62
C LEU A 29 -10.50 -1.89 -3.94
N GLY A 30 -10.11 -2.07 -5.19
CA GLY A 30 -9.48 -3.29 -5.69
C GLY A 30 -10.46 -4.38 -6.15
N LEU A 31 -9.89 -5.53 -6.53
CA LEU A 31 -10.67 -6.66 -7.03
C LEU A 31 -11.62 -7.16 -5.94
N ASN A 32 -12.92 -7.16 -6.24
CA ASN A 32 -13.95 -7.78 -5.42
C ASN A 32 -14.21 -9.21 -5.91
N PRO A 33 -13.87 -10.25 -5.12
CA PRO A 33 -14.11 -11.63 -5.50
C PRO A 33 -15.59 -11.96 -5.75
N SER A 34 -16.53 -11.22 -5.19
CA SER A 34 -17.97 -11.47 -5.43
C SER A 34 -18.48 -10.98 -6.80
N LEU A 35 -17.66 -10.21 -7.55
CA LEU A 35 -17.93 -9.84 -8.94
C LEU A 35 -17.41 -10.88 -9.94
N ILE A 36 -16.79 -11.94 -9.45
CA ILE A 36 -16.29 -13.06 -10.25
C ILE A 36 -17.45 -14.06 -10.42
N ASP A 37 -18.00 -14.13 -11.64
CA ASP A 37 -19.03 -15.10 -12.05
C ASP A 37 -18.80 -16.50 -11.44
N ASP A 38 -19.81 -17.03 -10.75
CA ASP A 38 -19.80 -18.20 -9.85
C ASP A 38 -19.60 -19.55 -10.57
N ARG A 39 -19.19 -19.53 -11.85
CA ARG A 39 -19.02 -20.77 -12.60
C ARG A 39 -17.82 -21.56 -12.05
N PRO A 40 -18.03 -22.81 -11.62
CA PRO A 40 -16.97 -23.61 -11.03
C PRO A 40 -15.93 -23.96 -12.10
N THR A 41 -14.81 -23.24 -12.13
CA THR A 41 -13.64 -23.64 -12.91
C THR A 41 -12.81 -24.59 -12.07
N GLY A 42 -13.09 -25.89 -12.22
CA GLY A 42 -12.21 -26.94 -11.72
C GLY A 42 -10.78 -26.77 -12.27
N ALA A 43 -9.80 -27.38 -11.61
CA ALA A 43 -8.39 -27.29 -12.00
C ALA A 43 -8.14 -27.65 -13.49
N SER A 44 -9.02 -28.46 -14.08
CA SER A 44 -8.97 -29.01 -15.44
C SER A 44 -9.79 -28.29 -16.51
N GLN A 45 -10.48 -27.18 -16.19
CA GLN A 45 -11.19 -26.39 -17.19
C GLN A 45 -10.50 -25.04 -17.39
N ALA A 46 -9.43 -25.03 -18.20
CA ALA A 46 -9.03 -23.81 -18.88
C ALA A 46 -10.24 -23.37 -19.72
N GLN A 47 -10.81 -22.21 -19.41
CA GLN A 47 -11.86 -21.64 -20.25
C GLN A 47 -11.30 -21.50 -21.67
N SER A 48 -12.07 -21.96 -22.67
CA SER A 48 -11.83 -21.65 -24.07
C SER A 48 -11.61 -20.14 -24.19
N PRO A 49 -10.61 -19.66 -24.95
CA PRO A 49 -10.42 -18.24 -25.17
C PRO A 49 -11.74 -17.63 -25.64
N CYS A 50 -12.13 -16.48 -25.06
CA CYS A 50 -13.18 -15.65 -25.65
C CYS A 50 -12.77 -15.38 -27.10
N GLU A 51 -13.67 -15.64 -28.06
CA GLU A 51 -13.38 -15.56 -29.50
C GLU A 51 -12.93 -14.16 -29.96
N ASP A 52 -13.04 -13.14 -29.10
CA ASP A 52 -12.68 -11.74 -29.37
C ASP A 52 -11.30 -11.29 -28.80
N ASP A 53 -10.55 -12.16 -28.10
CA ASP A 53 -9.24 -11.80 -27.52
C ASP A 53 -8.10 -12.24 -28.44
N SER A 54 -7.46 -11.32 -29.16
CA SER A 54 -6.35 -11.61 -30.08
C SER A 54 -4.98 -11.78 -29.40
N GLY A 55 -4.93 -11.76 -28.07
CA GLY A 55 -3.68 -11.71 -27.30
C GLY A 55 -3.18 -10.28 -27.14
N ASP A 56 -1.91 -10.10 -26.76
CA ASP A 56 -1.26 -8.79 -26.70
C ASP A 56 -0.44 -8.46 -27.96
N GLY A 57 -0.50 -9.33 -28.98
CA GLY A 57 0.25 -9.14 -30.23
C GLY A 57 1.77 -9.25 -30.08
N LYS A 58 2.29 -9.61 -28.89
CA LYS A 58 3.72 -9.65 -28.62
C LYS A 58 4.31 -11.03 -28.89
N SER A 59 5.35 -11.08 -29.70
CA SER A 59 6.09 -12.31 -29.99
C SER A 59 7.56 -12.02 -30.32
N ASN A 60 8.39 -13.04 -30.19
CA ASN A 60 9.79 -13.07 -30.66
C ASN A 60 10.19 -14.53 -30.99
N GLU A 61 11.47 -14.79 -31.19
CA GLU A 61 11.99 -16.13 -31.47
C GLU A 61 11.77 -17.14 -30.32
N MET A 62 11.55 -16.66 -29.09
CA MET A 62 11.34 -17.51 -27.90
C MET A 62 9.86 -17.74 -27.60
N LEU A 63 8.99 -16.75 -27.84
CA LEU A 63 7.57 -16.78 -27.48
C LEU A 63 6.69 -16.36 -28.66
N ALA A 64 5.66 -17.17 -28.93
CA ALA A 64 4.57 -16.79 -29.81
C ALA A 64 3.51 -15.96 -29.05
N SER A 65 2.77 -15.10 -29.77
CA SER A 65 1.59 -14.43 -29.23
C SER A 65 0.44 -15.44 -29.09
N CYS A 66 -0.33 -15.35 -28.01
CA CYS A 66 -1.44 -16.24 -27.74
C CYS A 66 -2.58 -15.51 -27.02
N PRO A 67 -3.85 -15.69 -27.42
CA PRO A 67 -5.03 -15.16 -26.73
C PRO A 67 -5.07 -15.41 -25.22
N ALA A 68 -4.58 -16.57 -24.77
CA ALA A 68 -4.64 -16.99 -23.37
C ALA A 68 -3.49 -16.44 -22.51
N PHE A 69 -2.45 -15.88 -23.14
CA PHE A 69 -1.24 -15.44 -22.48
C PHE A 69 -0.93 -13.97 -22.75
N ARG A 70 -0.06 -13.42 -21.93
CA ARG A 70 0.53 -12.10 -22.08
C ARG A 70 2.03 -12.22 -21.93
N ASN A 71 2.76 -11.65 -22.87
CA ASN A 71 4.20 -11.76 -22.99
C ASN A 71 4.90 -10.47 -22.53
N GLU A 72 6.06 -10.63 -21.91
CA GLU A 72 6.99 -9.57 -21.56
C GLU A 72 8.32 -9.82 -22.28
N LEU A 73 8.76 -8.86 -23.09
CA LEU A 73 9.90 -9.01 -24.00
C LEU A 73 11.02 -7.97 -23.77
N GLY A 74 10.89 -7.10 -22.75
CA GLY A 74 11.89 -6.10 -22.35
C GLY A 74 11.73 -4.72 -22.98
N SER A 75 10.71 -4.51 -23.81
CA SER A 75 10.38 -3.21 -24.40
C SER A 75 9.05 -2.65 -23.88
N GLU A 76 8.55 -3.21 -22.78
CA GLU A 76 7.29 -2.81 -22.18
C GLU A 76 7.34 -1.34 -21.75
N PRO A 77 6.36 -0.52 -22.17
CA PRO A 77 6.19 0.82 -21.65
C PRO A 77 5.86 0.74 -20.16
N THR A 78 6.53 1.59 -19.38
CA THR A 78 6.32 1.71 -17.94
C THR A 78 5.45 2.93 -17.69
N ARG A 79 4.31 2.78 -17.00
CA ARG A 79 3.50 3.93 -16.59
C ARG A 79 4.25 4.71 -15.51
N ARG A 80 4.90 5.80 -15.90
CA ARG A 80 5.54 6.76 -14.99
C ARG A 80 4.53 7.82 -14.56
N LEU A 81 3.96 7.67 -13.37
CA LEU A 81 3.20 8.74 -12.74
C LEU A 81 4.18 9.81 -12.28
N ALA A 82 4.00 11.02 -12.76
CA ALA A 82 4.90 12.12 -12.46
C ALA A 82 4.27 12.99 -11.37
N LEU A 83 4.09 12.39 -10.18
CA LEU A 83 3.40 13.03 -9.06
C LEU A 83 4.20 14.16 -8.41
N SER A 84 5.51 14.18 -8.67
CA SER A 84 6.46 15.00 -7.91
C SER A 84 7.29 15.96 -8.75
N ARG A 85 7.49 15.63 -10.04
CA ARG A 85 8.24 16.44 -11.00
C ARG A 85 7.70 16.22 -12.39
N HIS A 86 7.76 17.24 -13.24
CA HIS A 86 7.59 17.05 -14.68
C HIS A 86 8.80 16.27 -15.23
N THR A 87 8.60 15.05 -15.68
CA THR A 87 9.62 14.32 -16.45
C THR A 87 9.78 15.02 -17.79
N LYS A 88 11.00 15.32 -18.23
CA LYS A 88 11.26 15.92 -19.55
C LYS A 88 11.02 14.95 -20.73
N ASP A 89 10.70 13.69 -20.44
CA ASP A 89 10.24 12.74 -21.45
C ASP A 89 8.86 13.23 -21.93
N GLY A 90 8.73 13.50 -23.23
CA GLY A 90 7.54 14.08 -23.86
C GLY A 90 6.25 13.27 -23.63
N PRO A 91 5.09 13.77 -24.09
CA PRO A 91 3.82 13.07 -23.91
C PRO A 91 3.92 11.66 -24.49
N LEU A 92 3.71 10.65 -23.63
CA LEU A 92 3.63 9.25 -24.04
C LEU A 92 2.41 9.09 -24.94
N GLU A 93 2.58 8.43 -26.10
CA GLU A 93 1.46 8.15 -27.00
C GLU A 93 0.43 7.26 -26.27
N VAL A 94 -0.84 7.66 -26.36
CA VAL A 94 -1.98 7.09 -25.61
C VAL A 94 -2.17 5.57 -25.87
N HIS A 95 -1.61 5.05 -26.97
CA HIS A 95 -1.74 3.67 -27.41
C HIS A 95 -0.64 2.72 -26.92
N GLU A 96 0.37 3.19 -26.19
CA GLU A 96 1.41 2.31 -25.64
C GLU A 96 1.07 1.78 -24.23
N CYS A 97 0.03 2.25 -23.55
CA CYS A 97 -0.14 2.03 -22.10
C CYS A 97 -0.72 0.66 -21.64
N GLU A 98 -0.48 -0.44 -22.36
CA GLU A 98 -1.09 -1.75 -22.02
C GLU A 98 -0.35 -2.56 -20.93
N SER A 99 0.85 -2.16 -20.52
CA SER A 99 1.59 -2.81 -19.43
C SER A 99 1.58 -1.96 -18.17
N TRP A 100 0.66 -2.25 -17.25
CA TRP A 100 0.52 -1.56 -15.96
C TRP A 100 1.63 -1.90 -14.94
N MET A 101 2.91 -1.90 -15.36
CA MET A 101 4.04 -2.07 -14.45
C MET A 101 4.58 -0.70 -14.02
N ARG A 102 4.70 -0.50 -12.71
CA ARG A 102 5.06 0.78 -12.05
C ARG A 102 6.48 0.72 -11.49
N GLU A 103 7.07 1.90 -11.29
CA GLU A 103 8.28 2.02 -10.48
C GLU A 103 8.01 1.53 -9.04
N HIS A 104 9.00 0.81 -8.49
CA HIS A 104 8.89 -0.05 -7.31
C HIS A 104 8.49 0.67 -6.00
N THR A 105 8.38 2.01 -6.01
CA THR A 105 8.32 2.84 -4.81
C THR A 105 7.03 2.79 -4.02
N ALA A 106 5.89 2.55 -4.69
CA ALA A 106 4.60 2.53 -4.02
C ALA A 106 4.13 1.13 -3.62
N ALA A 107 4.67 0.09 -4.26
CA ALA A 107 4.25 -1.30 -4.00
C ALA A 107 4.56 -1.71 -2.56
N GLU A 108 5.66 -1.22 -1.99
CA GLU A 108 6.26 -1.62 -0.70
C GLU A 108 5.47 -1.24 0.57
N ALA A 109 4.49 -0.36 0.46
CA ALA A 109 3.72 0.13 1.61
C ALA A 109 2.62 -0.84 2.00
N GLY A 110 3.00 -1.96 2.63
CA GLY A 110 2.03 -2.92 3.18
C GLY A 110 1.41 -2.40 4.47
N ILE A 111 2.21 -1.89 5.39
CA ILE A 111 1.83 -1.60 6.77
C ILE A 111 1.91 -0.10 7.06
N LEU A 112 0.86 0.43 7.70
CA LEU A 112 0.72 1.83 8.08
C LEU A 112 0.97 2.05 9.58
N GLU A 113 0.97 1.00 10.40
CA GLU A 113 1.38 1.05 11.80
C GLU A 113 2.43 -0.03 12.08
N ASP A 114 3.64 0.36 12.46
CA ASP A 114 4.64 -0.62 12.87
C ASP A 114 4.28 -1.26 14.22
N VAL A 115 3.90 -2.56 14.16
CA VAL A 115 3.61 -3.42 15.32
C VAL A 115 4.77 -4.36 15.65
N SER A 116 5.97 -4.10 15.13
CA SER A 116 7.01 -5.12 15.02
C SER A 116 8.39 -4.74 15.53
N ASN A 117 8.75 -5.30 16.68
CA ASN A 117 10.15 -5.52 17.04
C ASN A 117 10.77 -6.72 16.28
N VAL A 118 10.07 -7.29 15.28
CA VAL A 118 10.41 -8.59 14.66
C VAL A 118 10.32 -8.61 13.12
N TYR A 119 9.69 -7.63 12.45
CA TYR A 119 9.67 -7.61 10.97
C TYR A 119 10.84 -6.79 10.44
N LEU A 120 11.84 -7.49 9.89
CA LEU A 120 12.84 -7.01 8.92
C LEU A 120 13.12 -5.50 8.98
N GLY A 121 13.89 -5.13 10.01
CA GLY A 121 14.36 -3.78 10.35
C GLY A 121 14.11 -2.67 9.33
N GLY A 122 13.11 -1.82 9.60
CA GLY A 122 13.09 -0.39 9.24
C GLY A 122 13.24 -0.02 7.76
N ARG A 123 13.10 -0.95 6.83
CA ARG A 123 13.34 -0.76 5.39
C ARG A 123 12.03 -0.47 4.64
N LEU A 124 11.34 0.60 5.03
CA LEU A 124 10.14 1.10 4.32
C LEU A 124 10.43 2.28 3.38
N CYS A 125 11.69 2.72 3.27
CA CYS A 125 12.07 3.74 2.31
C CYS A 125 12.42 3.08 0.97
N ALA A 126 11.51 3.18 0.00
CA ALA A 126 11.72 2.66 -1.33
C ALA A 126 12.88 3.32 -2.10
N ALA A 127 13.24 4.55 -1.75
CA ALA A 127 14.40 5.24 -2.33
C ALA A 127 15.75 4.64 -1.89
N ARG A 128 15.77 3.74 -0.89
CA ARG A 128 16.97 3.13 -0.31
C ARG A 128 17.04 1.61 -0.51
N GLN A 129 16.09 1.00 -1.24
CA GLN A 129 16.06 -0.44 -1.50
C GLN A 129 16.87 -0.84 -2.75
N PRO A 130 17.37 -2.09 -2.82
CA PRO A 130 17.99 -2.62 -4.03
C PRO A 130 17.01 -2.65 -5.21
N LYS A 131 17.52 -2.63 -6.44
CA LYS A 131 16.71 -2.64 -7.68
C LYS A 131 15.78 -3.87 -7.81
N ASN A 132 16.13 -4.97 -7.15
CA ASN A 132 15.36 -6.22 -7.18
C ASN A 132 14.56 -6.35 -5.87
N VAL A 133 13.25 -6.11 -5.96
CA VAL A 133 12.34 -6.11 -4.80
C VAL A 133 11.34 -7.26 -4.93
N ILE A 134 11.24 -8.06 -3.86
CA ILE A 134 10.15 -9.02 -3.71
C ILE A 134 8.88 -8.21 -3.42
N GLU A 135 7.89 -8.31 -4.32
CA GLU A 135 6.61 -7.65 -4.16
C GLU A 135 5.98 -8.03 -2.82
N PRO A 136 5.47 -7.04 -2.07
CA PRO A 136 5.09 -7.27 -0.69
C PRO A 136 3.86 -8.18 -0.59
N GLN A 137 3.94 -9.05 0.40
CA GLN A 137 2.82 -9.87 0.86
C GLN A 137 1.98 -9.08 1.88
N ASP A 138 0.79 -9.57 2.23
CA ASP A 138 -0.02 -9.01 3.32
C ASP A 138 0.66 -9.27 4.68
N ILE A 139 1.73 -8.53 5.01
CA ILE A 139 2.44 -8.71 6.29
C ILE A 139 1.50 -8.43 7.48
N GLY A 140 0.45 -7.63 7.27
CA GLY A 140 -0.64 -7.41 8.23
C GLY A 140 -1.36 -8.70 8.65
N SER A 141 -1.24 -9.81 7.91
CA SER A 141 -1.72 -11.14 8.30
C SER A 141 -1.28 -11.59 9.69
N TYR A 142 -0.13 -11.11 10.17
CA TYR A 142 0.36 -11.46 11.49
C TYR A 142 -0.21 -10.59 12.64
N TYR A 143 -1.09 -9.63 12.34
CA TYR A 143 -1.63 -8.71 13.34
C TYR A 143 -2.36 -9.42 14.49
N TYR A 144 -3.07 -10.52 14.21
CA TYR A 144 -3.71 -11.32 15.26
C TYR A 144 -2.67 -11.92 16.23
N ARG A 145 -1.58 -12.49 15.69
CA ARG A 145 -0.46 -13.01 16.51
C ARG A 145 0.15 -11.95 17.41
N HIS A 146 0.34 -10.72 16.94
CA HIS A 146 1.04 -9.69 17.71
C HIS A 146 0.16 -8.96 18.71
N CYS A 147 -1.07 -8.67 18.32
CA CYS A 147 -1.96 -7.81 19.10
C CYS A 147 -2.99 -8.57 19.94
N PHE A 148 -3.30 -9.83 19.61
CA PHE A 148 -4.40 -10.59 20.24
C PHE A 148 -3.90 -11.86 20.93
N ALA A 149 -3.04 -12.63 20.27
CA ALA A 149 -2.61 -13.93 20.78
C ALA A 149 -1.95 -13.80 22.16
N GLY A 150 -2.35 -14.67 23.09
CA GLY A 150 -1.90 -14.63 24.48
C GLY A 150 -2.37 -13.41 25.30
N ARG A 151 -3.19 -12.51 24.76
CA ARG A 151 -3.79 -11.36 25.47
C ARG A 151 -5.29 -11.59 25.69
N ALA A 152 -5.85 -10.97 26.73
CA ALA A 152 -7.30 -11.01 26.95
C ALA A 152 -8.04 -10.23 25.86
N HIS A 153 -8.82 -10.92 25.03
CA HIS A 153 -9.59 -10.35 23.94
C HIS A 153 -10.95 -11.06 23.81
N VAL A 154 -11.84 -10.52 22.97
CA VAL A 154 -13.17 -11.08 22.73
C VAL A 154 -13.37 -11.38 21.26
N GLU A 155 -14.13 -12.43 21.00
CA GLU A 155 -14.41 -12.93 19.66
C GLU A 155 -15.93 -12.99 19.47
N TYR A 156 -16.39 -12.58 18.29
CA TYR A 156 -17.78 -12.64 17.87
C TYR A 156 -17.89 -13.27 16.49
N PHE A 157 -18.73 -14.29 16.36
CA PHE A 157 -18.99 -14.96 15.09
C PHE A 157 -20.47 -14.88 14.72
N GLY A 158 -20.76 -14.93 13.43
CA GLY A 158 -22.12 -14.88 12.92
C GLY A 158 -22.19 -15.11 11.43
N VAL A 159 -23.41 -15.15 10.91
CA VAL A 159 -23.68 -15.23 9.47
C VAL A 159 -24.64 -14.12 9.12
N ASP A 160 -24.20 -13.23 8.23
CA ASP A 160 -25.03 -12.20 7.61
C ASP A 160 -25.69 -12.77 6.34
N GLU A 161 -26.93 -12.37 6.07
CA GLU A 161 -27.70 -12.90 4.92
C GLU A 161 -27.10 -12.47 3.58
N GLU A 162 -26.50 -11.28 3.51
CA GLU A 162 -25.93 -10.73 2.28
C GLU A 162 -24.41 -10.95 2.20
N LEU A 163 -23.71 -10.77 3.33
CA LEU A 163 -22.24 -10.78 3.39
C LEU A 163 -21.65 -12.14 3.78
N GLY A 164 -22.51 -13.10 4.14
CA GLY A 164 -22.12 -14.45 4.53
C GLY A 164 -21.50 -14.54 5.93
N PRO A 165 -20.71 -15.59 6.22
CA PRO A 165 -20.02 -15.77 7.50
C PRO A 165 -19.08 -14.61 7.87
N ILE A 166 -19.11 -14.21 9.14
CA ILE A 166 -18.36 -13.09 9.71
C ILE A 166 -17.69 -13.51 11.01
N ALA A 167 -16.43 -13.09 11.20
CA ALA A 167 -15.73 -13.17 12.47
C ALA A 167 -15.09 -11.83 12.85
N VAL A 168 -15.28 -11.41 14.10
CA VAL A 168 -14.78 -10.15 14.65
C VAL A 168 -13.99 -10.41 15.93
N SER A 169 -12.73 -10.00 15.93
CA SER A 169 -11.85 -10.01 17.11
C SER A 169 -11.70 -8.60 17.64
N MET A 170 -11.80 -8.39 18.96
CA MET A 170 -11.56 -7.09 19.61
C MET A 170 -10.69 -7.24 20.86
N VAL A 171 -9.64 -6.43 20.95
CA VAL A 171 -8.79 -6.30 22.14
C VAL A 171 -8.73 -4.84 22.58
N ARG A 172 -8.72 -4.63 23.90
CA ARG A 172 -8.52 -3.30 24.51
C ARG A 172 -7.07 -3.20 25.00
N GLU A 173 -6.35 -2.21 24.51
CA GLU A 173 -4.98 -1.90 24.90
C GLU A 173 -4.96 -0.59 25.67
N ALA A 174 -4.45 -0.59 26.91
CA ALA A 174 -4.24 0.63 27.66
C ALA A 174 -2.95 1.32 27.17
N THR A 175 -3.04 2.61 26.85
CA THR A 175 -1.86 3.41 26.50
C THR A 175 -1.15 3.88 27.77
N GLU A 176 0.18 3.92 27.73
CA GLU A 176 0.99 4.37 28.86
C GLU A 176 0.68 5.83 29.21
N LYS A 177 0.56 6.14 30.50
CA LYS A 177 0.36 7.51 30.97
C LYS A 177 1.59 8.36 30.66
N LYS A 178 1.46 9.33 29.74
CA LYS A 178 2.44 10.41 29.61
C LYS A 178 2.10 11.53 30.60
N GLY A 179 2.78 11.54 31.74
CA GLY A 179 2.61 12.57 32.77
C GLY A 179 1.27 12.48 33.52
N ASP A 180 0.66 13.62 33.81
CA ASP A 180 -0.56 13.76 34.62
C ASP A 180 -1.88 13.56 33.85
N GLN A 181 -1.81 13.17 32.57
CA GLN A 181 -3.00 12.89 31.77
C GLN A 181 -3.63 11.55 32.16
N PRO A 182 -4.99 11.45 32.16
CA PRO A 182 -5.65 10.16 32.33
C PRO A 182 -5.16 9.17 31.26
N GLY A 183 -4.99 7.90 31.65
CA GLY A 183 -4.60 6.86 30.69
C GLY A 183 -5.67 6.70 29.62
N SER A 184 -5.29 6.78 28.35
CA SER A 184 -6.18 6.52 27.22
C SER A 184 -6.17 5.03 26.87
N ALA A 185 -7.18 4.53 26.15
CA ALA A 185 -7.15 3.17 25.62
C ALA A 185 -7.45 3.16 24.13
N ILE A 186 -6.96 2.11 23.47
CA ILE A 186 -7.19 1.86 22.05
C ILE A 186 -7.87 0.50 21.93
N TYR A 187 -8.96 0.46 21.18
CA TYR A 187 -9.65 -0.77 20.79
C TYR A 187 -9.12 -1.20 19.42
N ARG A 188 -8.44 -2.33 19.37
CA ARG A 188 -7.99 -2.93 18.09
C ARG A 188 -9.00 -3.97 17.65
N LEU A 189 -9.36 -3.95 16.38
CA LEU A 189 -10.32 -4.87 15.79
C LEU A 189 -9.76 -5.54 14.54
N ILE A 190 -10.12 -6.80 14.35
CA ILE A 190 -9.99 -7.52 13.08
C ILE A 190 -11.38 -7.97 12.65
N ILE A 191 -11.82 -7.51 11.49
CA ILE A 191 -13.12 -7.84 10.91
C ILE A 191 -12.89 -8.71 9.68
N ARG A 192 -13.41 -9.93 9.72
CA ARG A 192 -13.29 -10.94 8.67
C ARG A 192 -14.67 -11.21 8.12
N ILE A 193 -14.85 -10.85 6.86
CA ILE A 193 -16.07 -11.13 6.09
C ILE A 193 -15.66 -12.07 4.96
N SER A 194 -16.54 -13.00 4.60
CA SER A 194 -16.21 -14.13 3.71
C SER A 194 -15.60 -13.71 2.38
N ASP A 195 -16.22 -12.76 1.68
CA ASP A 195 -15.82 -12.36 0.33
C ASP A 195 -15.08 -11.02 0.29
N LEU A 196 -14.80 -10.43 1.45
CA LEU A 196 -14.08 -9.18 1.57
C LEU A 196 -12.70 -9.42 2.20
N ARG A 197 -11.76 -8.53 1.88
CA ARG A 197 -10.45 -8.53 2.53
C ARG A 197 -10.62 -8.30 4.03
N THR A 198 -9.74 -8.91 4.83
CA THR A 198 -9.69 -8.66 6.27
C THR A 198 -9.44 -7.17 6.52
N MET A 199 -10.26 -6.55 7.35
CA MET A 199 -10.03 -5.18 7.81
C MET A 199 -9.41 -5.20 9.22
N ARG A 200 -8.32 -4.46 9.39
CA ARG A 200 -7.58 -4.32 10.64
C ARG A 200 -7.55 -2.84 11.02
N VAL A 201 -8.14 -2.52 12.16
CA VAL A 201 -8.35 -1.15 12.58
C VAL A 201 -8.09 -0.92 14.06
N ALA A 202 -7.83 0.33 14.42
CA ALA A 202 -7.69 0.80 15.77
C ALA A 202 -8.61 2.01 16.01
N VAL A 203 -9.36 1.98 17.10
CA VAL A 203 -10.29 3.04 17.51
C VAL A 203 -9.87 3.53 18.90
N PRO A 204 -9.47 4.80 19.04
CA PRO A 204 -9.17 5.39 20.34
C PRO A 204 -10.45 5.51 21.18
N GLU A 205 -10.37 5.33 22.50
CA GLU A 205 -11.51 5.38 23.40
C GLU A 205 -12.24 6.73 23.35
N GLU A 206 -11.52 7.81 23.04
CA GLU A 206 -12.03 9.18 22.86
C GLU A 206 -12.92 9.34 21.62
N ALA A 207 -12.83 8.42 20.65
CA ALA A 207 -13.73 8.42 19.49
C ALA A 207 -15.12 7.87 19.83
N LEU A 208 -15.28 7.24 20.99
CA LEU A 208 -16.53 6.62 21.44
C LEU A 208 -17.36 7.59 22.28
N SER A 209 -18.67 7.33 22.39
CA SER A 209 -19.57 8.20 23.16
C SER A 209 -19.32 8.13 24.68
N ASP A 210 -19.16 9.29 25.34
CA ASP A 210 -18.90 9.40 26.80
C ASP A 210 -19.98 8.78 27.69
N ALA A 211 -21.22 8.69 27.18
CA ALA A 211 -22.38 8.19 27.92
C ALA A 211 -22.69 6.70 27.64
N GLY A 212 -21.84 6.00 26.91
CA GLY A 212 -22.05 4.61 26.51
C GLY A 212 -21.82 3.61 27.64
N ASP A 213 -22.65 2.57 27.71
CA ASP A 213 -22.37 1.37 28.53
C ASP A 213 -21.08 0.70 28.00
N ARG A 214 -20.04 0.68 28.84
CA ARG A 214 -18.72 0.11 28.51
C ARG A 214 -18.62 -1.40 28.72
N SER A 215 -19.73 -2.08 28.99
CA SER A 215 -19.77 -3.53 28.89
C SER A 215 -19.48 -3.98 27.46
N THR A 216 -18.92 -5.19 27.32
CA THR A 216 -18.37 -5.69 26.04
C THR A 216 -19.37 -5.66 24.89
N ARG A 217 -20.65 -6.00 25.13
CA ARG A 217 -21.65 -6.17 24.05
C ARG A 217 -22.15 -4.83 23.48
N PRO A 218 -22.56 -3.82 24.29
CA PRO A 218 -22.88 -2.49 23.78
C PRO A 218 -21.67 -1.80 23.12
N LEU A 219 -20.48 -1.94 23.69
CA LEU A 219 -19.24 -1.42 23.12
C LEU A 219 -18.94 -2.02 21.73
N MET A 220 -19.00 -3.35 21.61
CA MET A 220 -18.81 -4.03 20.32
C MET A 220 -19.85 -3.58 19.29
N ARG A 221 -21.11 -3.36 19.71
CA ARG A 221 -22.15 -2.82 18.83
C ARG A 221 -21.79 -1.42 18.32
N GLU A 222 -21.39 -0.52 19.21
CA GLU A 222 -20.98 0.85 18.86
C GLU A 222 -19.80 0.83 17.87
N LEU A 223 -18.79 -0.01 18.12
CA LEU A 223 -17.63 -0.20 17.24
C LEU A 223 -18.02 -0.76 15.88
N MET A 224 -18.92 -1.75 15.81
CA MET A 224 -19.39 -2.32 14.54
C MET A 224 -20.26 -1.35 13.75
N GLU A 225 -21.15 -0.60 14.41
CA GLU A 225 -21.92 0.48 13.77
C GLU A 225 -21.03 1.62 13.26
N MET A 226 -19.89 1.84 13.92
CA MET A 226 -18.86 2.74 13.45
C MET A 226 -18.14 2.11 12.26
N ILE A 227 -17.36 1.06 12.41
CA ILE A 227 -16.43 0.58 11.37
C ILE A 227 -17.15 -0.06 10.17
N CYS A 228 -18.28 -0.73 10.42
CA CYS A 228 -18.81 -1.79 9.57
C CYS A 228 -20.36 -1.74 9.49
N PRO A 229 -20.98 -0.58 9.17
CA PRO A 229 -22.41 -0.34 9.43
C PRO A 229 -23.39 -1.20 8.63
N ARG A 230 -22.99 -1.84 7.51
CA ARG A 230 -23.86 -2.80 6.80
C ARG A 230 -24.01 -4.12 7.55
N VAL A 231 -23.06 -4.47 8.42
CA VAL A 231 -23.16 -5.69 9.23
C VAL A 231 -24.07 -5.41 10.42
N SER A 232 -25.24 -6.06 10.43
CA SER A 232 -26.14 -5.99 11.59
C SER A 232 -25.49 -6.69 12.79
N PHE A 233 -25.24 -5.97 13.88
CA PHE A 233 -24.72 -6.58 15.11
C PHE A 233 -25.61 -7.72 15.65
N GLY A 234 -26.88 -7.78 15.24
CA GLY A 234 -27.80 -8.86 15.61
C GLY A 234 -27.41 -10.24 15.09
N CYS A 235 -26.63 -10.33 14.00
CA CYS A 235 -26.15 -11.61 13.47
C CYS A 235 -24.96 -12.16 14.25
N LEU A 236 -24.28 -11.32 15.05
CA LEU A 236 -23.07 -11.67 15.78
C LEU A 236 -23.35 -12.17 17.20
N ARG A 237 -22.62 -13.20 17.60
CA ARG A 237 -22.73 -13.85 18.90
C ARG A 237 -21.34 -14.06 19.50
N PRO A 238 -21.19 -13.96 20.84
CA PRO A 238 -19.91 -14.23 21.48
C PRO A 238 -19.43 -15.65 21.19
N ALA A 239 -18.16 -15.79 20.83
CA ALA A 239 -17.53 -17.08 20.63
C ALA A 239 -17.31 -17.83 21.94
N LEU A 240 -17.15 -19.15 21.84
CA LEU A 240 -16.63 -19.98 22.92
C LEU A 240 -15.16 -19.62 23.19
N GLN A 241 -14.82 -19.40 24.46
CA GLN A 241 -13.42 -19.19 24.84
C GLN A 241 -12.67 -20.52 24.77
N SER A 242 -11.83 -20.69 23.74
CA SER A 242 -11.03 -21.89 23.54
C SER A 242 -9.72 -21.56 22.83
N PRO A 243 -8.56 -22.11 23.27
CA PRO A 243 -7.30 -21.98 22.54
C PRO A 243 -7.38 -22.46 21.10
N ARG A 244 -8.32 -23.38 20.80
CA ARG A 244 -8.56 -23.86 19.43
C ARG A 244 -9.08 -22.74 18.52
N VAL A 245 -9.92 -21.86 19.03
CA VAL A 245 -10.45 -20.71 18.26
C VAL A 245 -9.32 -19.76 17.88
N GLU A 246 -8.43 -19.45 18.83
CA GLU A 246 -7.24 -18.61 18.60
C GLU A 246 -6.32 -19.23 17.52
N GLU A 247 -6.08 -20.54 17.58
CA GLU A 247 -5.28 -21.26 16.57
C GLU A 247 -5.92 -21.22 15.17
N LEU A 248 -7.25 -21.40 15.08
CA LEU A 248 -7.98 -21.36 13.82
C LEU A 248 -7.98 -19.96 13.19
N LEU A 249 -8.22 -18.92 14.00
CA LEU A 249 -8.18 -17.52 13.54
C LEU A 249 -6.79 -17.14 13.05
N MET A 250 -5.74 -17.51 13.79
CA MET A 250 -4.35 -17.26 13.40
C MET A 250 -3.98 -17.98 12.10
N LYS A 251 -4.34 -19.27 11.97
CA LYS A 251 -4.08 -20.05 10.73
C LYS A 251 -4.80 -19.45 9.52
N MET A 252 -6.04 -19.00 9.70
CA MET A 252 -6.81 -18.37 8.63
C MET A 252 -6.21 -17.03 8.20
N ASP A 253 -5.80 -16.18 9.15
CA ASP A 253 -5.23 -14.86 8.83
C ASP A 253 -3.87 -14.97 8.15
N GLU A 254 -3.06 -15.96 8.51
CA GLU A 254 -1.70 -16.16 8.00
C GLU A 254 -1.61 -17.07 6.77
N GLN A 255 -2.72 -17.67 6.36
CA GLN A 255 -2.81 -18.45 5.13
C GLN A 255 -2.27 -17.72 3.88
N PRO A 256 -2.42 -16.38 3.72
CA PRO A 256 -1.87 -15.66 2.58
C PRO A 256 -0.34 -15.49 2.58
N ILE A 257 0.36 -15.88 3.65
CA ILE A 257 1.82 -15.68 3.76
C ILE A 257 2.57 -16.94 3.34
N TYR A 258 3.40 -16.79 2.31
CA TYR A 258 4.24 -17.86 1.77
C TYR A 258 5.71 -17.57 2.07
N THR A 259 6.39 -18.58 2.63
CA THR A 259 7.84 -18.53 2.95
C THR A 259 8.63 -19.62 2.22
N ARG A 260 7.95 -20.45 1.42
CA ARG A 260 8.54 -21.59 0.71
C ARG A 260 7.96 -21.64 -0.68
N TYR A 261 8.85 -21.64 -1.67
CA TYR A 261 8.51 -21.62 -3.09
C TYR A 261 8.96 -22.92 -3.75
N LYS A 262 8.24 -23.38 -4.77
CA LYS A 262 8.61 -24.56 -5.57
C LYS A 262 8.49 -24.23 -7.04
N VAL A 263 9.60 -24.36 -7.76
CA VAL A 263 9.70 -23.95 -9.15
C VAL A 263 10.09 -25.16 -10.00
N GLY A 264 9.35 -25.38 -11.08
CA GLY A 264 9.71 -26.37 -12.09
C GLY A 264 10.70 -25.78 -13.08
N ILE A 265 11.80 -26.49 -13.37
CA ILE A 265 12.74 -26.14 -14.43
C ILE A 265 12.70 -27.27 -15.46
N MET A 266 12.37 -26.94 -16.70
CA MET A 266 12.24 -27.91 -17.79
C MET A 266 13.22 -27.56 -18.91
N PHE A 267 13.93 -28.56 -19.44
CA PHE A 267 14.83 -28.39 -20.57
C PHE A 267 14.10 -28.71 -21.88
N CYS A 268 14.11 -27.77 -22.83
CA CYS A 268 13.57 -27.94 -24.16
C CYS A 268 14.71 -27.96 -25.18
N ARG A 269 14.82 -29.04 -25.96
CA ARG A 269 15.79 -29.18 -27.05
C ARG A 269 15.24 -28.58 -28.34
N ALA A 270 16.16 -28.22 -29.25
CA ALA A 270 15.80 -27.77 -30.59
C ALA A 270 14.85 -28.78 -31.28
N GLY A 271 13.75 -28.27 -31.83
CA GLY A 271 12.71 -29.08 -32.49
C GLY A 271 11.68 -29.72 -31.56
N GLN A 272 11.80 -29.61 -30.23
CA GLN A 272 10.74 -30.03 -29.31
C GLN A 272 9.66 -28.96 -29.19
N SER A 273 8.39 -29.39 -29.26
CA SER A 273 7.23 -28.49 -29.18
C SER A 273 6.10 -29.01 -28.29
N THR A 274 6.25 -30.20 -27.70
CA THR A 274 5.26 -30.82 -26.81
C THR A 274 5.85 -31.13 -25.44
N GLU A 275 5.03 -31.02 -24.41
CA GLU A 275 5.42 -31.28 -23.01
C GLU A 275 5.96 -32.71 -22.81
N GLU A 276 5.35 -33.71 -23.46
CA GLU A 276 5.80 -35.11 -23.42
C GLU A 276 7.25 -35.26 -23.91
N HIS A 277 7.60 -34.64 -25.04
CA HIS A 277 8.96 -34.71 -25.56
C HIS A 277 9.96 -34.05 -24.63
N MET A 278 9.56 -32.97 -23.94
CA MET A 278 10.42 -32.25 -23.00
C MET A 278 10.66 -33.06 -21.71
N TYR A 279 9.65 -33.73 -21.16
CA TYR A 279 9.81 -34.59 -19.97
C TYR A 279 10.60 -35.87 -20.25
N ASN A 280 10.56 -36.38 -21.47
CA ASN A 280 11.31 -37.57 -21.88
C ASN A 280 12.79 -37.29 -22.19
N ASN A 281 13.31 -36.09 -21.87
CA ASN A 281 14.72 -35.78 -22.02
C ASN A 281 15.58 -36.54 -20.98
N GLU A 282 16.31 -37.56 -21.41
CA GLU A 282 17.21 -38.34 -20.55
C GLU A 282 18.59 -37.69 -20.31
N HIS A 283 18.98 -36.71 -21.14
CA HIS A 283 20.28 -36.04 -21.04
C HIS A 283 20.15 -34.52 -21.03
N SER A 284 20.94 -33.86 -20.19
CA SER A 284 21.12 -32.40 -20.16
C SER A 284 22.09 -31.92 -21.23
N SER A 285 22.21 -30.60 -21.38
CA SER A 285 23.30 -29.95 -22.11
C SER A 285 24.29 -29.31 -21.12
N PRO A 286 25.57 -29.11 -21.49
CA PRO A 286 26.53 -28.41 -20.64
C PRO A 286 26.06 -27.02 -20.20
N ALA A 287 25.41 -26.27 -21.11
CA ALA A 287 24.86 -24.95 -20.81
C ALA A 287 23.68 -25.02 -19.82
N PHE A 288 22.86 -26.06 -19.90
CA PHE A 288 21.76 -26.28 -18.95
C PHE A 288 22.29 -26.67 -17.57
N ASP A 289 23.30 -27.54 -17.51
CA ASP A 289 23.94 -27.89 -16.24
C ASP A 289 24.59 -26.67 -15.57
N GLU A 290 25.25 -25.83 -16.35
CA GLU A 290 25.82 -24.58 -15.85
C GLU A 290 24.76 -23.59 -15.36
N PHE A 291 23.60 -23.54 -16.02
CA PHE A 291 22.46 -22.75 -15.55
C PHE A 291 21.90 -23.28 -14.22
N LEU A 292 21.80 -24.61 -14.06
CA LEU A 292 21.34 -25.21 -12.81
C LEU A 292 22.30 -24.95 -11.64
N ASP A 293 23.60 -24.96 -11.89
CA ASP A 293 24.60 -24.60 -10.88
C ASP A 293 24.61 -23.10 -10.56
N PHE A 294 24.22 -22.28 -11.54
CA PHE A 294 24.07 -20.85 -11.36
C PHE A 294 22.84 -20.48 -10.53
N ILE A 295 21.69 -21.13 -10.75
CA ILE A 295 20.42 -20.78 -10.06
C ILE A 295 20.34 -21.31 -8.61
N GLY A 296 21.16 -22.31 -8.25
CA GLY A 296 21.17 -22.79 -6.88
C GLY A 296 22.07 -24.01 -6.63
N GLN A 297 22.11 -24.42 -5.37
CA GLN A 297 22.87 -25.58 -4.94
C GLN A 297 22.13 -26.88 -5.25
N ARG A 298 22.78 -27.80 -5.97
CA ARG A 298 22.25 -29.17 -6.16
C ARG A 298 22.37 -29.97 -4.86
N VAL A 299 21.26 -30.54 -4.41
CA VAL A 299 21.19 -31.40 -3.22
C VAL A 299 20.71 -32.78 -3.63
N ARG A 300 21.47 -33.82 -3.26
CA ARG A 300 21.04 -35.21 -3.49
C ARG A 300 19.97 -35.60 -2.49
N LEU A 301 18.82 -36.04 -2.99
CA LEU A 301 17.72 -36.51 -2.15
C LEU A 301 18.06 -37.88 -1.53
N LYS A 302 17.79 -38.04 -0.24
CA LYS A 302 18.09 -39.27 0.51
C LYS A 302 17.32 -40.46 -0.07
N GLY A 303 18.02 -41.54 -0.43
CA GLY A 303 17.43 -42.76 -0.99
C GLY A 303 17.13 -42.71 -2.50
N TRP A 304 17.58 -41.67 -3.21
CA TRP A 304 17.42 -41.55 -4.67
C TRP A 304 18.78 -41.71 -5.37
N ASP A 305 18.96 -42.83 -6.07
CA ASP A 305 20.23 -43.20 -6.73
C ASP A 305 20.18 -43.12 -8.26
N GLN A 306 19.05 -42.66 -8.82
CA GLN A 306 18.76 -42.73 -10.26
C GLN A 306 19.33 -41.56 -11.09
N TYR A 307 19.86 -40.51 -10.45
CA TYR A 307 20.53 -39.40 -11.16
C TYR A 307 22.00 -39.32 -10.71
N LYS A 308 22.91 -39.68 -11.61
CA LYS A 308 24.36 -39.51 -11.45
C LYS A 308 24.87 -38.60 -12.57
N SER A 309 24.81 -37.29 -12.36
CA SER A 309 25.61 -36.34 -13.13
C SER A 309 26.49 -35.55 -12.17
N PHE A 310 27.72 -36.05 -12.01
CA PHE A 310 28.81 -35.32 -11.37
C PHE A 310 30.03 -35.46 -12.28
N LEU A 311 30.15 -34.55 -13.24
CA LEU A 311 31.42 -34.26 -13.88
C LEU A 311 31.69 -32.76 -13.68
N PRO A 312 32.80 -32.37 -13.05
CA PRO A 312 33.20 -30.98 -13.02
C PRO A 312 33.53 -30.57 -14.46
N ALA A 313 32.70 -29.69 -15.04
CA ALA A 313 33.00 -29.09 -16.33
C ALA A 313 34.31 -28.31 -16.21
N ILE A 314 35.23 -28.59 -17.13
CA ILE A 314 36.50 -27.89 -17.28
C ILE A 314 36.21 -26.39 -17.45
N LEU A 315 36.85 -25.55 -16.63
CA LEU A 315 36.81 -24.09 -16.72
C LEU A 315 37.35 -23.62 -18.08
N ALA A 316 36.47 -23.52 -19.07
CA ALA A 316 36.62 -22.58 -20.16
C ALA A 316 35.96 -21.27 -19.72
N PHE A 317 36.70 -20.17 -19.74
CA PHE A 317 36.17 -18.82 -19.56
C PHE A 317 35.25 -18.47 -20.74
N VAL A 318 34.05 -19.04 -20.78
CA VAL A 318 33.01 -18.70 -21.75
C VAL A 318 32.07 -17.71 -21.07
N PHE A 319 31.94 -16.52 -21.66
CA PHE A 319 30.93 -15.56 -21.22
C PHE A 319 29.56 -16.05 -21.67
N PHE A 320 28.73 -16.49 -20.72
CA PHE A 320 27.34 -16.86 -21.00
C PHE A 320 26.46 -15.62 -20.98
N TYR A 321 25.69 -15.48 -22.06
CA TYR A 321 24.61 -14.53 -22.17
C TYR A 321 23.28 -15.29 -22.22
N PHE A 322 22.32 -14.83 -21.43
CA PHE A 322 20.97 -15.37 -21.38
C PHE A 322 20.00 -14.38 -21.99
N SER A 323 19.22 -14.83 -22.98
CA SER A 323 18.03 -14.12 -23.44
C SER A 323 16.84 -14.62 -22.63
N VAL A 324 16.05 -13.71 -22.08
CA VAL A 324 14.92 -14.04 -21.21
C VAL A 324 13.64 -13.47 -21.81
N ALA A 325 12.57 -14.24 -21.79
CA ALA A 325 11.23 -13.76 -22.07
C ALA A 325 10.26 -14.38 -21.06
N VAL A 326 9.19 -13.66 -20.72
CA VAL A 326 8.20 -14.13 -19.75
C VAL A 326 6.86 -14.24 -20.44
N SER A 327 6.18 -15.37 -20.25
CA SER A 327 4.78 -15.56 -20.65
C SER A 327 3.97 -15.91 -19.40
N ARG A 328 2.83 -15.24 -19.23
CA ARG A 328 1.89 -15.48 -18.12
C ARG A 328 0.48 -15.63 -18.65
N SER A 329 -0.37 -16.38 -17.94
CA SER A 329 -1.79 -16.38 -18.25
C SER A 329 -2.35 -14.96 -18.16
N LYS A 330 -3.29 -14.60 -19.05
CA LYS A 330 -3.89 -13.27 -19.09
C LYS A 330 -4.57 -12.83 -17.79
N GLU A 331 -4.98 -13.78 -16.94
CA GLU A 331 -5.58 -13.51 -15.64
C GLU A 331 -4.57 -13.18 -14.54
N VAL A 332 -3.29 -13.54 -14.73
CA VAL A 332 -2.22 -13.25 -13.78
C VAL A 332 -1.79 -11.81 -14.01
N PRO A 333 -1.81 -10.90 -13.02
CA PRO A 333 -1.35 -9.54 -13.21
C PRO A 333 0.14 -9.49 -13.57
N ALA A 334 0.57 -8.35 -14.11
CA ALA A 334 1.98 -8.06 -14.31
C ALA A 334 2.76 -8.08 -12.97
N PHE A 335 4.03 -8.50 -13.02
CA PHE A 335 4.90 -8.60 -11.84
C PHE A 335 6.36 -8.25 -12.14
N GLY A 336 7.04 -7.65 -11.17
CA GLY A 336 8.43 -7.21 -11.28
C GLY A 336 9.46 -8.31 -10.99
N PRO A 337 10.76 -8.02 -11.09
CA PRO A 337 11.36 -6.83 -11.71
C PRO A 337 11.17 -6.80 -13.23
N LEU A 338 11.24 -5.63 -13.85
CA LEU A 338 11.05 -5.50 -15.30
C LEU A 338 12.19 -6.17 -16.09
N LEU A 339 11.86 -6.73 -17.26
CA LEU A 339 12.86 -7.08 -18.25
C LEU A 339 13.54 -5.79 -18.78
N PRO A 340 14.88 -5.71 -18.80
CA PRO A 340 15.59 -4.59 -19.39
C PRO A 340 15.41 -4.56 -20.91
N LYS A 341 15.67 -3.40 -21.52
CA LYS A 341 15.69 -3.25 -22.98
C LYS A 341 16.62 -4.30 -23.61
N GLY A 342 16.08 -5.06 -24.55
CA GLY A 342 16.78 -6.16 -25.22
C GLY A 342 16.78 -7.49 -24.46
N ALA A 343 16.28 -7.53 -23.22
CA ALA A 343 16.04 -8.74 -22.42
C ALA A 343 17.21 -9.75 -22.36
N THR A 344 18.44 -9.24 -22.36
CA THR A 344 19.67 -10.03 -22.31
C THR A 344 20.43 -9.77 -21.02
N PHE A 345 21.00 -10.82 -20.46
CA PHE A 345 21.74 -10.80 -19.20
C PHE A 345 23.06 -11.53 -19.35
N SER A 346 24.10 -11.01 -18.71
CA SER A 346 25.34 -11.77 -18.50
C SER A 346 25.21 -12.63 -17.24
N LYS A 347 25.91 -13.75 -17.19
CA LYS A 347 26.01 -14.57 -15.97
C LYS A 347 26.71 -13.78 -14.86
N CYS A 348 25.94 -13.20 -13.95
CA CYS A 348 26.44 -12.45 -12.80
C CYS A 348 25.45 -12.51 -11.62
N ALA A 349 25.88 -12.03 -10.45
CA ALA A 349 25.04 -11.97 -9.25
C ALA A 349 23.76 -11.13 -9.46
N ASP A 350 23.86 -10.01 -10.19
CA ASP A 350 22.69 -9.16 -10.47
C ASP A 350 21.60 -9.90 -11.26
N PHE A 351 22.00 -10.73 -12.25
CA PHE A 351 21.05 -11.55 -13.00
C PHE A 351 20.45 -12.67 -12.14
N HIS A 352 21.27 -13.31 -11.30
CA HIS A 352 20.81 -14.34 -10.36
C HIS A 352 19.70 -13.79 -9.46
N ASP A 353 19.97 -12.65 -8.83
CA ASP A 353 19.04 -12.01 -7.90
C ASP A 353 17.79 -11.49 -8.63
N TRP A 354 17.95 -10.95 -9.85
CA TRP A 354 16.83 -10.54 -10.70
C TRP A 354 15.93 -11.73 -11.03
N LEU A 355 16.51 -12.86 -11.44
CA LEU A 355 15.78 -14.06 -11.87
C LEU A 355 15.01 -14.68 -10.71
N LEU A 356 15.63 -14.85 -9.53
CA LEU A 356 14.96 -15.36 -8.35
C LEU A 356 13.82 -14.44 -7.90
N THR A 357 14.05 -13.12 -7.90
CA THR A 357 13.02 -12.14 -7.56
C THR A 357 11.85 -12.21 -8.54
N LYS A 358 12.13 -12.32 -9.84
CA LYS A 358 11.11 -12.44 -10.90
C LYS A 358 10.25 -13.68 -10.71
N ILE A 359 10.86 -14.81 -10.35
CA ILE A 359 10.15 -16.08 -10.11
C ILE A 359 9.26 -15.99 -8.86
N ILE A 360 9.78 -15.45 -7.76
CA ILE A 360 9.01 -15.26 -6.52
C ILE A 360 7.80 -14.35 -6.77
N ASN A 361 8.01 -13.24 -7.46
CA ASN A 361 6.95 -12.29 -7.78
C ASN A 361 5.93 -12.89 -8.76
N ALA A 362 6.35 -13.77 -9.67
CA ALA A 362 5.44 -14.52 -10.53
C ALA A 362 4.46 -15.36 -9.69
N GLU A 363 4.96 -16.11 -8.71
CA GLU A 363 4.11 -16.92 -7.82
C GLU A 363 3.18 -16.04 -6.98
N ASN A 364 3.69 -14.93 -6.40
CA ASN A 364 2.88 -13.96 -5.68
C ASN A 364 1.76 -13.37 -6.56
N ALA A 365 2.04 -13.12 -7.84
CA ALA A 365 1.07 -12.62 -8.81
C ALA A 365 0.01 -13.67 -9.18
N VAL A 366 0.39 -14.95 -9.28
CA VAL A 366 -0.54 -16.05 -9.56
C VAL A 366 -1.65 -16.11 -8.50
N HIS A 367 -1.34 -15.88 -7.23
CA HIS A 367 -2.35 -15.84 -6.17
C HIS A 367 -3.37 -14.70 -6.31
N ARG A 368 -3.02 -13.64 -7.05
CA ARG A 368 -3.92 -12.51 -7.38
C ARG A 368 -4.77 -12.77 -8.63
N SER A 369 -4.54 -13.87 -9.35
CA SER A 369 -5.38 -14.27 -10.48
C SER A 369 -6.74 -14.75 -10.03
N LYS A 370 -7.73 -14.64 -10.92
CA LYS A 370 -9.14 -14.96 -10.66
C LYS A 370 -9.31 -16.37 -10.07
N LYS A 371 -8.74 -17.39 -10.71
CA LYS A 371 -8.84 -18.80 -10.29
C LYS A 371 -8.36 -19.01 -8.84
N PHE A 372 -7.16 -18.54 -8.51
CA PHE A 372 -6.58 -18.75 -7.18
C PHE A 372 -7.25 -17.88 -6.12
N ALA A 373 -7.62 -16.64 -6.44
CA ALA A 373 -8.37 -15.77 -5.54
C ALA A 373 -9.73 -16.38 -5.16
N THR A 374 -10.47 -16.95 -6.12
CA THR A 374 -11.75 -17.62 -5.84
C THR A 374 -11.58 -18.87 -4.97
N MET A 375 -10.55 -19.69 -5.21
CA MET A 375 -10.27 -20.87 -4.36
C MET A 375 -9.92 -20.47 -2.92
N ALA A 376 -9.10 -19.42 -2.76
CA ALA A 376 -8.75 -18.89 -1.44
C ALA A 376 -9.98 -18.32 -0.73
N ALA A 377 -10.83 -17.56 -1.43
CA ALA A 377 -12.08 -17.01 -0.89
C ALA A 377 -13.04 -18.11 -0.42
N ARG A 378 -13.19 -19.21 -1.19
CA ARG A 378 -14.01 -20.36 -0.80
C ARG A 378 -13.48 -21.02 0.48
N THR A 379 -12.18 -21.28 0.54
CA THR A 379 -11.54 -21.89 1.72
C THR A 379 -11.76 -21.03 2.97
N ARG A 380 -11.60 -19.71 2.82
CA ARG A 380 -11.85 -18.73 3.88
C ARG A 380 -13.33 -18.71 4.31
N ARG A 381 -14.26 -18.72 3.36
CA ARG A 381 -15.71 -18.77 3.63
C ARG A 381 -16.09 -20.01 4.44
N GLU A 382 -15.57 -21.18 4.06
CA GLU A 382 -15.80 -22.44 4.77
C GLU A 382 -15.21 -22.40 6.18
N ALA A 383 -13.99 -21.87 6.36
CA ALA A 383 -13.38 -21.72 7.68
C ALA A 383 -14.16 -20.76 8.60
N LEU A 384 -14.64 -19.63 8.07
CA LEU A 384 -15.48 -18.70 8.83
C LEU A 384 -16.84 -19.30 9.17
N ARG A 385 -17.41 -20.11 8.26
CA ARG A 385 -18.67 -20.82 8.50
C ARG A 385 -18.52 -21.84 9.63
N ASP A 386 -17.45 -22.62 9.64
CA ASP A 386 -17.14 -23.56 10.72
C ASP A 386 -17.04 -22.86 12.08
N LEU A 387 -16.36 -21.70 12.14
CA LEU A 387 -16.31 -20.87 13.34
C LEU A 387 -17.70 -20.40 13.80
N ALA A 388 -18.53 -19.91 12.88
CA ALA A 388 -19.86 -19.39 13.19
C ALA A 388 -20.88 -20.47 13.60
N GLU A 389 -20.75 -21.70 13.09
CA GLU A 389 -21.67 -22.80 13.40
C GLU A 389 -21.24 -23.59 14.65
N ASN A 390 -19.94 -23.81 14.85
CA ASN A 390 -19.43 -24.75 15.86
C ASN A 390 -18.81 -24.09 17.10
N TYR A 391 -18.44 -22.81 17.04
CA TYR A 391 -17.68 -22.13 18.10
C TYR A 391 -18.39 -20.92 18.70
N VAL A 392 -19.73 -20.94 18.70
CA VAL A 392 -20.57 -19.86 19.24
C VAL A 392 -21.26 -20.29 20.55
N GLY A 393 -21.34 -19.38 21.52
CA GLY A 393 -22.05 -19.61 22.78
C GLY A 393 -23.57 -19.79 22.62
N THR A 394 -24.21 -20.48 23.55
CA THR A 394 -25.68 -20.68 23.57
C THR A 394 -26.42 -19.33 23.59
N HIS A 395 -27.58 -19.26 22.92
CA HIS A 395 -28.48 -18.09 22.98
C HIS A 395 -28.69 -17.65 24.44
N GLN A 396 -28.19 -16.46 24.80
CA GLN A 396 -28.76 -15.79 25.96
C GLN A 396 -30.19 -15.40 25.58
N ASN A 397 -31.18 -16.05 26.19
CA ASN A 397 -32.57 -15.65 26.08
C ASN A 397 -32.66 -14.15 26.39
N GLU A 398 -33.03 -13.34 25.40
CA GLU A 398 -33.51 -12.00 25.69
C GLU A 398 -34.78 -12.18 26.54
N GLY A 399 -34.68 -11.91 27.84
CA GLY A 399 -35.83 -12.05 28.74
C GLY A 399 -37.03 -11.27 28.19
N PRO A 400 -38.27 -11.72 28.49
CA PRO A 400 -39.51 -11.16 27.94
C PRO A 400 -39.68 -9.64 28.17
N SER A 401 -38.91 -9.03 29.08
CA SER A 401 -38.91 -7.60 29.38
C SER A 401 -38.38 -6.68 28.27
N ARG A 402 -37.71 -7.17 27.21
CA ARG A 402 -37.24 -6.32 26.08
C ARG A 402 -38.09 -6.42 24.80
N ILE A 403 -39.01 -7.38 24.72
CA ILE A 403 -39.93 -7.50 23.58
C ILE A 403 -41.04 -6.43 23.66
N ALA A 404 -41.41 -6.00 24.88
CA ALA A 404 -42.43 -4.96 25.10
C ALA A 404 -42.04 -3.56 24.60
N SER A 405 -40.74 -3.24 24.48
CA SER A 405 -40.30 -1.93 23.96
C SER A 405 -40.34 -1.82 22.43
N ARG A 406 -40.71 -2.89 21.71
CA ARG A 406 -40.91 -2.88 20.25
C ARG A 406 -42.37 -2.60 19.83
N PHE A 407 -43.32 -2.61 20.77
CA PHE A 407 -44.76 -2.47 20.48
C PHE A 407 -45.41 -1.20 21.03
N LEU A 408 -44.68 -0.33 21.72
CA LEU A 408 -45.16 1.00 22.10
C LEU A 408 -44.44 2.05 21.24
N GLY A 409 -45.12 2.48 20.18
CA GLY A 409 -44.72 3.55 19.29
C GLY A 409 -44.65 4.89 20.03
N GLY A 410 -43.53 5.13 20.71
CA GLY A 410 -43.07 6.46 21.06
C GLY A 410 -42.09 6.91 19.99
N SER A 411 -42.40 8.00 19.29
CA SER A 411 -41.47 8.65 18.36
C SER A 411 -40.23 9.09 19.14
N VAL A 412 -39.20 8.24 19.17
CA VAL A 412 -37.89 8.59 19.69
C VAL A 412 -37.35 9.62 18.70
N LYS A 413 -37.41 10.90 19.09
CA LYS A 413 -36.64 11.95 18.42
C LYS A 413 -35.22 11.42 18.30
N ARG A 414 -34.80 11.10 17.07
CA ARG A 414 -33.44 10.70 16.73
C ARG A 414 -32.54 11.80 17.27
N ARG A 415 -31.97 11.59 18.46
CA ARG A 415 -31.05 12.54 19.08
C ARG A 415 -29.90 12.66 18.10
N GLU A 416 -29.75 13.86 17.57
CA GLU A 416 -28.66 14.20 16.66
C GLU A 416 -27.37 13.75 17.34
N ARG A 417 -26.67 12.79 16.72
CA ARG A 417 -25.39 12.28 17.23
C ARG A 417 -24.50 13.51 17.34
N GLN A 418 -24.14 13.92 18.56
CA GLN A 418 -23.07 14.90 18.72
C GLN A 418 -21.86 14.30 18.02
N ASN A 419 -21.37 14.98 16.98
CA ASN A 419 -20.21 14.51 16.24
C ASN A 419 -19.05 14.40 17.22
N PRO A 420 -18.51 13.19 17.47
CA PRO A 420 -17.32 13.04 18.31
C PRO A 420 -16.22 13.95 17.77
N LYS A 421 -15.46 14.57 18.69
CA LYS A 421 -14.36 15.46 18.31
C LYS A 421 -13.29 14.62 17.58
N PRO A 422 -12.75 15.09 16.44
CA PRO A 422 -11.69 14.38 15.75
C PRO A 422 -10.48 14.16 16.65
N PHE A 423 -10.13 12.89 16.87
CA PHE A 423 -8.95 12.50 17.65
C PHE A 423 -7.78 12.26 16.69
N LEU A 424 -7.06 13.34 16.36
CA LEU A 424 -6.00 13.31 15.34
C LEU A 424 -4.61 13.05 15.92
N ALA A 425 -4.43 13.28 17.22
CA ALA A 425 -3.16 13.15 17.91
C ALA A 425 -3.16 11.84 18.73
N ASN A 426 -2.24 10.92 18.44
CA ASN A 426 -1.90 9.67 19.17
C ASN A 426 -2.28 8.33 18.53
N THR A 427 -3.02 8.28 17.42
CA THR A 427 -3.20 7.02 16.67
C THR A 427 -2.00 6.75 15.76
N ARG A 428 -1.40 5.55 15.85
CA ARG A 428 -0.28 5.14 14.98
C ARG A 428 -0.73 4.84 13.55
N GLY A 429 -1.82 4.10 13.38
CA GLY A 429 -2.35 3.73 12.06
C GLY A 429 -2.80 4.92 11.21
N ALA A 430 -3.12 4.66 9.94
CA ALA A 430 -3.50 5.70 9.00
C ALA A 430 -4.93 6.18 9.20
N LEU A 431 -5.11 7.49 9.27
CA LEU A 431 -6.39 8.12 8.95
C LEU A 431 -6.47 8.33 7.43
N SER A 432 -7.67 8.50 6.85
CA SER A 432 -7.83 8.44 5.39
C SER A 432 -8.66 9.54 4.73
N TRP A 433 -8.13 10.20 3.71
CA TRP A 433 -8.84 11.27 2.98
C TRP A 433 -9.10 10.88 1.54
N LEU A 434 -10.23 11.33 0.99
CA LEU A 434 -10.43 11.30 -0.45
C LEU A 434 -9.75 12.54 -1.06
N VAL A 435 -8.85 12.32 -2.02
CA VAL A 435 -8.06 13.40 -2.63
C VAL A 435 -7.98 13.22 -4.15
N ASP A 436 -7.85 14.33 -4.86
CA ASP A 436 -7.41 14.35 -6.25
C ASP A 436 -5.96 14.83 -6.32
N VAL A 437 -5.09 13.99 -6.87
CA VAL A 437 -3.65 14.24 -6.96
C VAL A 437 -3.28 14.63 -8.38
N HIS A 438 -2.43 15.63 -8.55
CA HIS A 438 -2.00 16.07 -9.86
C HIS A 438 -0.90 15.16 -10.43
N ASP A 439 -1.08 14.70 -11.66
CA ASP A 439 -0.08 13.97 -12.43
C ASP A 439 0.53 14.89 -13.49
N HIS A 440 1.81 15.24 -13.32
CA HIS A 440 2.49 16.20 -14.19
C HIS A 440 2.82 15.64 -15.58
N SER A 441 2.80 14.31 -15.80
CA SER A 441 3.12 13.73 -17.11
C SER A 441 1.94 13.83 -18.06
N THR A 442 0.74 13.64 -17.53
CA THR A 442 -0.52 13.73 -18.30
C THR A 442 -1.23 15.07 -18.14
N ASN A 443 -0.78 15.90 -17.18
CA ASN A 443 -1.44 17.13 -16.75
C ASN A 443 -2.91 16.90 -16.34
N GLN A 444 -3.20 15.72 -15.77
CA GLN A 444 -4.53 15.34 -15.29
C GLN A 444 -4.55 15.16 -13.78
N ARG A 445 -5.72 14.83 -13.24
CA ARG A 445 -5.89 14.47 -11.83
C ARG A 445 -6.19 12.99 -11.70
N VAL A 446 -5.55 12.35 -10.72
CA VAL A 446 -5.79 10.97 -10.35
C VAL A 446 -6.54 10.95 -9.02
N SER A 447 -7.74 10.37 -9.02
CA SER A 447 -8.53 10.24 -7.79
C SER A 447 -7.97 9.15 -6.90
N CYS A 448 -7.68 9.48 -5.64
CA CYS A 448 -6.97 8.64 -4.71
C CYS A 448 -7.59 8.65 -3.31
N VAL A 449 -7.37 7.57 -2.56
CA VAL A 449 -7.49 7.56 -1.10
C VAL A 449 -6.11 7.79 -0.52
N LEU A 450 -5.94 8.88 0.21
CA LEU A 450 -4.73 9.20 0.97
C LEU A 450 -4.82 8.57 2.34
N GLY A 451 -3.89 7.70 2.71
CA GLY A 451 -3.67 7.24 4.08
C GLY A 451 -2.51 7.98 4.71
N LEU A 452 -2.69 8.59 5.89
CA LEU A 452 -1.62 9.24 6.64
C LEU A 452 -1.53 8.69 8.06
N SER A 453 -0.51 7.88 8.28
CA SER A 453 -0.20 7.25 9.56
C SER A 453 0.89 8.02 10.31
N GLN A 454 1.34 7.49 11.44
CA GLN A 454 2.50 8.02 12.14
C GLN A 454 3.81 7.79 11.34
N ASP A 455 3.87 6.74 10.53
CA ASP A 455 5.10 6.27 9.90
C ASP A 455 5.15 6.57 8.40
N ALA A 456 4.01 6.62 7.71
CA ALA A 456 3.94 6.80 6.25
C ALA A 456 2.72 7.60 5.78
N LEU A 457 2.88 8.26 4.62
CA LEU A 457 1.83 8.79 3.77
C LEU A 457 1.74 7.91 2.52
N VAL A 458 0.55 7.39 2.20
CA VAL A 458 0.30 6.54 1.03
C VAL A 458 -0.87 7.09 0.21
N LEU A 459 -0.79 6.97 -1.12
CA LEU A 459 -1.90 7.24 -2.04
C LEU A 459 -2.34 5.95 -2.73
N LEU A 460 -3.60 5.56 -2.57
CA LEU A 460 -4.23 4.43 -3.26
C LEU A 460 -5.10 4.94 -4.40
N GLU A 461 -4.81 4.56 -5.64
CA GLU A 461 -5.58 4.96 -6.81
C GLU A 461 -6.98 4.32 -6.80
N ARG A 462 -8.00 5.09 -7.21
CA ARG A 462 -9.38 4.58 -7.36
C ARG A 462 -9.69 4.25 -8.83
N PRO A 463 -10.43 3.16 -9.12
CA PRO A 463 -10.98 2.18 -8.18
C PRO A 463 -10.02 1.02 -7.84
N SER A 464 -8.79 1.03 -8.39
CA SER A 464 -7.89 -0.13 -8.38
C SER A 464 -7.38 -0.53 -6.98
N GLY A 465 -7.36 0.42 -6.02
CA GLY A 465 -6.81 0.21 -4.67
C GLY A 465 -5.29 0.04 -4.65
N VAL A 466 -4.63 0.26 -5.78
CA VAL A 466 -3.18 0.08 -5.91
C VAL A 466 -2.49 1.34 -5.41
N ALA A 467 -1.50 1.16 -4.53
CA ALA A 467 -0.64 2.26 -4.10
C ALA A 467 0.12 2.86 -5.31
N ILE A 468 0.02 4.18 -5.48
CA ILE A 468 0.74 4.97 -6.51
C ILE A 468 1.84 5.85 -5.93
N PHE A 469 1.82 6.08 -4.62
CA PHE A 469 2.81 6.88 -3.92
C PHE A 469 2.91 6.40 -2.47
N CYS A 470 4.13 6.36 -1.95
CA CYS A 470 4.39 6.19 -0.53
C CYS A 470 5.63 7.01 -0.15
N THR A 471 5.55 7.75 0.96
CA THR A 471 6.72 8.39 1.56
C THR A 471 6.64 8.25 3.09
N PRO A 472 7.77 8.00 3.78
CA PRO A 472 7.80 8.05 5.24
C PRO A 472 7.41 9.45 5.75
N THR A 473 6.71 9.53 6.87
CA THR A 473 6.31 10.81 7.48
C THR A 473 7.49 11.68 7.91
N HIS A 474 8.61 11.05 8.31
CA HIS A 474 9.84 11.75 8.63
C HIS A 474 10.48 12.41 7.40
N SER A 475 10.14 11.94 6.20
CA SER A 475 10.60 12.50 4.94
C SER A 475 9.81 13.73 4.51
N ILE A 476 8.63 13.99 5.09
CA ILE A 476 7.84 15.19 4.82
C ILE A 476 8.46 16.39 5.56
N ILE A 477 8.93 17.37 4.79
CA ILE A 477 9.62 18.55 5.31
C ILE A 477 8.69 19.74 5.53
N GLY A 478 7.52 19.79 4.87
CA GLY A 478 6.51 20.84 5.08
C GLY A 478 5.39 20.82 4.05
N TRP A 479 4.50 21.82 4.11
CA TRP A 479 3.35 21.93 3.20
C TRP A 479 2.96 23.39 2.97
N ALA A 480 2.23 23.65 1.89
CA ALA A 480 1.65 24.97 1.61
C ALA A 480 0.23 24.82 1.08
N ASN A 481 -0.72 25.54 1.68
CA ASN A 481 -2.06 25.64 1.11
C ASN A 481 -2.08 26.77 0.08
N THR A 482 -2.45 26.46 -1.16
CA THR A 482 -2.46 27.41 -2.28
C THR A 482 -3.78 27.36 -3.02
N ASP A 483 -4.06 28.35 -3.86
CA ASP A 483 -5.25 28.36 -4.74
C ASP A 483 -5.32 27.12 -5.65
N MET A 484 -4.16 26.51 -5.94
CA MET A 484 -4.06 25.31 -6.76
C MET A 484 -4.34 24.02 -5.97
N GLY A 485 -4.31 24.06 -4.65
CA GLY A 485 -4.43 22.91 -3.76
C GLY A 485 -3.37 22.90 -2.66
N LEU A 486 -3.37 21.82 -1.88
CA LEU A 486 -2.35 21.54 -0.89
C LEU A 486 -1.10 20.99 -1.58
N LYS A 487 0.02 21.67 -1.41
CA LYS A 487 1.34 21.19 -1.78
C LYS A 487 1.99 20.55 -0.56
N ILE A 488 2.48 19.32 -0.70
CA ILE A 488 3.25 18.62 0.33
C ILE A 488 4.69 18.48 -0.18
N TYR A 489 5.64 19.01 0.58
CA TYR A 489 7.06 18.95 0.27
C TYR A 489 7.75 17.84 1.06
N TYR A 490 8.58 17.04 0.40
CA TYR A 490 9.23 15.89 1.02
C TYR A 490 10.64 15.63 0.45
N ASP A 491 11.41 14.77 1.12
CA ASP A 491 12.80 14.40 0.82
C ASP A 491 13.71 15.64 0.59
N HIS A 492 14.16 15.82 -0.66
CA HIS A 492 15.05 16.88 -1.10
C HIS A 492 14.30 18.14 -1.59
N GLY A 493 12.99 18.25 -1.30
CA GLY A 493 12.12 19.34 -1.74
C GLY A 493 11.21 18.99 -2.91
N ASP A 494 11.01 17.70 -3.17
CA ASP A 494 10.00 17.23 -4.13
C ASP A 494 8.59 17.61 -3.64
N MET A 495 7.65 17.78 -4.57
CA MET A 495 6.35 18.38 -4.27
C MET A 495 5.20 17.56 -4.82
N LEU A 496 4.31 17.12 -3.92
CA LEU A 496 3.05 16.50 -4.27
C LEU A 496 1.93 17.55 -4.23
N LEU A 497 1.22 17.75 -5.34
CA LEU A 497 0.06 18.66 -5.41
C LEU A 497 -1.24 17.86 -5.34
N LEU A 498 -2.06 18.13 -4.32
CA LEU A 498 -3.34 17.46 -4.14
C LEU A 498 -4.46 18.41 -3.70
N ARG A 499 -5.71 17.97 -3.89
CA ARG A 499 -6.91 18.64 -3.36
C ARG A 499 -7.73 17.65 -2.56
N CYS A 500 -8.17 18.04 -1.37
CA CYS A 500 -9.13 17.24 -0.61
C CYS A 500 -10.50 17.31 -1.26
N CYS A 501 -11.11 16.16 -1.52
CA CYS A 501 -12.50 16.09 -1.96
C CYS A 501 -13.40 16.36 -0.75
N THR A 502 -14.42 17.20 -0.92
CA THR A 502 -15.32 17.62 0.16
C THR A 502 -16.76 17.51 -0.32
N GLU A 503 -17.60 16.82 0.47
CA GLU A 503 -19.03 16.67 0.19
C GLU A 503 -19.84 17.93 0.51
N SER A 504 -19.30 18.80 1.37
CA SER A 504 -19.98 19.99 1.89
C SER A 504 -19.50 21.30 1.27
N GLY A 505 -18.47 21.25 0.40
CA GLY A 505 -17.81 22.43 -0.15
C GLY A 505 -17.00 23.23 0.89
N THR A 506 -16.83 22.70 2.11
CA THR A 506 -16.06 23.35 3.18
C THR A 506 -14.63 22.80 3.26
N ASP A 507 -13.69 23.59 3.79
CA ASP A 507 -12.28 23.22 4.02
C ASP A 507 -12.06 22.31 5.23
N VAL A 508 -13.12 21.71 5.76
CA VAL A 508 -13.04 20.90 6.98
C VAL A 508 -12.08 19.72 6.80
N GLU A 509 -12.15 19.02 5.66
CA GLU A 509 -11.28 17.86 5.40
C GLU A 509 -9.81 18.27 5.24
N LEU A 510 -9.57 19.40 4.58
CA LEU A 510 -8.23 19.97 4.44
C LEU A 510 -7.65 20.33 5.81
N ASN A 511 -8.42 21.01 6.66
CA ASN A 511 -7.97 21.40 8.00
C ASN A 511 -7.61 20.19 8.87
N LEU A 512 -8.33 19.08 8.74
CA LEU A 512 -8.03 17.85 9.47
C LEU A 512 -6.79 17.14 8.93
N LEU A 513 -6.60 17.15 7.61
CA LEU A 513 -5.37 16.66 7.01
C LEU A 513 -4.16 17.47 7.49
N LEU A 514 -4.27 18.80 7.54
CA LEU A 514 -3.23 19.69 8.07
C LEU A 514 -2.94 19.41 9.55
N GLN A 515 -3.97 19.24 10.38
CA GLN A 515 -3.79 18.87 11.79
C GLN A 515 -3.12 17.51 11.94
N ARG A 516 -3.46 16.52 11.09
CA ARG A 516 -2.77 15.23 11.09
C ARG A 516 -1.32 15.36 10.66
N LEU A 517 -1.03 16.09 9.59
CA LEU A 517 0.34 16.36 9.12
C LEU A 517 1.19 16.98 10.23
N GLN A 518 0.65 17.96 10.95
CA GLN A 518 1.30 18.57 12.12
C GLN A 518 1.56 17.57 13.25
N ALA A 519 0.65 16.61 13.46
CA ALA A 519 0.76 15.63 14.53
C ALA A 519 1.76 14.50 14.25
N VAL A 520 1.95 14.10 12.99
CA VAL A 520 2.73 12.91 12.63
C VAL A 520 4.03 13.19 11.88
N THR A 521 4.23 14.41 11.40
CA THR A 521 5.45 14.78 10.66
C THR A 521 6.28 15.77 11.48
N ARG A 522 7.54 15.95 11.05
CA ARG A 522 8.36 17.09 11.47
C ARG A 522 8.28 18.22 10.44
N GLY A 523 7.26 18.26 9.60
CA GLY A 523 7.08 19.34 8.64
C GLY A 523 6.58 20.63 9.31
N ASP A 524 6.69 21.73 8.58
CA ASP A 524 6.08 23.01 8.97
C ASP A 524 5.41 23.67 7.77
N GLU A 525 4.50 24.61 8.04
CA GLU A 525 3.82 25.37 7.00
C GLU A 525 4.82 26.29 6.28
N ALA A 526 4.88 26.18 4.96
CA ALA A 526 5.72 27.00 4.13
C ALA A 526 5.08 28.38 3.96
N LYS A 527 5.87 29.43 4.19
CA LYS A 527 5.44 30.82 4.14
C LYS A 527 6.01 31.52 2.93
N GLU A 528 5.15 32.26 2.24
CA GLU A 528 5.58 33.11 1.15
C GLU A 528 6.31 34.34 1.69
N VAL A 529 7.46 34.64 1.09
CA VAL A 529 8.26 35.82 1.39
C VAL A 529 8.68 36.47 0.08
N VAL A 530 8.50 37.78 -0.01
CA VAL A 530 8.90 38.57 -1.16
C VAL A 530 10.12 39.41 -0.78
N LEU A 531 11.25 39.13 -1.39
CA LEU A 531 12.46 39.93 -1.23
C LEU A 531 12.49 41.02 -2.29
N ARG A 532 12.87 42.24 -1.89
CA ARG A 532 13.08 43.38 -2.79
C ARG A 532 14.39 44.07 -2.46
N ARG A 533 15.27 44.20 -3.46
CA ARG A 533 16.51 44.98 -3.36
C ARG A 533 16.38 46.29 -4.12
N SER A 534 17.08 47.32 -3.65
CA SER A 534 16.99 48.67 -4.26
C SER A 534 17.78 48.76 -5.56
N ARG A 535 18.88 48.00 -5.69
CA ARG A 535 19.67 47.90 -6.92
C ARG A 535 19.98 46.43 -7.22
N LEU A 536 20.09 46.08 -8.50
CA LEU A 536 20.50 44.74 -8.95
C LEU A 536 21.92 44.34 -8.50
N SER A 537 22.77 45.30 -8.14
CA SER A 537 24.09 45.02 -7.57
C SER A 537 24.05 44.62 -6.10
N ASP A 538 22.94 44.88 -5.40
CA ASP A 538 22.86 44.64 -3.97
C ASP A 538 22.74 43.13 -3.70
N SER A 539 23.52 42.64 -2.74
CA SER A 539 23.40 41.27 -2.27
C SER A 539 22.05 41.05 -1.58
N TRP A 540 21.48 39.85 -1.73
CA TRP A 540 20.31 39.45 -0.95
C TRP A 540 20.62 39.24 0.54
N GLY A 541 21.91 39.07 0.88
CA GLY A 541 22.37 38.85 2.25
C GLY A 541 22.10 37.43 2.76
N PHE A 542 22.12 36.42 1.88
CA PHE A 542 22.03 35.01 2.27
C PHE A 542 22.76 34.08 1.29
N HIS A 543 23.12 32.89 1.75
CA HIS A 543 23.71 31.83 0.94
C HIS A 543 22.77 30.62 0.90
N VAL A 544 22.53 30.10 -0.30
CA VAL A 544 21.72 28.91 -0.54
C VAL A 544 22.59 27.82 -1.15
N GLN A 545 22.42 26.58 -0.69
CA GLN A 545 23.03 25.39 -1.28
C GLN A 545 22.06 24.70 -2.23
N ASP A 546 22.53 23.62 -2.87
CA ASP A 546 21.69 22.66 -3.56
C ASP A 546 20.51 22.23 -2.68
N GLU A 547 19.38 21.91 -3.32
CA GLU A 547 18.12 21.53 -2.65
C GLU A 547 17.48 22.65 -1.79
N GLY A 548 17.95 23.89 -1.94
CA GLY A 548 17.34 25.07 -1.33
C GLY A 548 17.64 25.26 0.15
N VAL A 549 18.72 24.67 0.67
CA VAL A 549 19.11 24.85 2.08
C VAL A 549 19.78 26.21 2.27
N VAL A 550 19.22 27.06 3.14
CA VAL A 550 19.84 28.33 3.52
C VAL A 550 20.92 28.08 4.57
N THR A 551 22.17 28.38 4.22
CA THR A 551 23.34 28.08 5.07
C THR A 551 23.84 29.27 5.87
N ASP A 552 23.57 30.48 5.39
CA ASP A 552 23.94 31.70 6.07
C ASP A 552 22.97 32.82 5.72
N VAL A 553 22.70 33.71 6.67
CA VAL A 553 21.84 34.89 6.49
C VAL A 553 22.44 36.05 7.27
N GLU A 554 22.84 37.09 6.55
CA GLU A 554 23.38 38.31 7.12
C GLU A 554 22.33 39.05 7.95
N MET A 555 22.63 39.28 9.23
CA MET A 555 21.70 39.96 10.14
C MET A 555 21.35 41.37 9.64
N TYR A 556 20.08 41.75 9.82
CA TYR A 556 19.54 43.06 9.46
C TYR A 556 19.50 43.41 7.95
N GLN A 557 19.94 42.50 7.08
CA GLN A 557 19.78 42.64 5.63
C GLN A 557 18.36 42.30 5.16
N THR A 558 18.11 42.48 3.86
CA THR A 558 16.81 42.24 3.20
C THR A 558 16.25 40.86 3.52
N ALA A 559 17.02 39.79 3.31
CA ALA A 559 16.59 38.42 3.60
C ALA A 559 16.24 38.21 5.09
N TRP A 560 17.10 38.66 6.01
CA TRP A 560 16.86 38.52 7.45
C TRP A 560 15.59 39.25 7.90
N LYS A 561 15.38 40.48 7.42
CA LYS A 561 14.19 41.29 7.73
C LYS A 561 12.92 40.66 7.18
N ALA A 562 13.02 39.94 6.06
CA ALA A 562 11.91 39.23 5.43
C ALA A 562 11.61 37.86 6.07
N GLY A 563 12.39 37.43 7.08
CA GLY A 563 12.14 36.21 7.85
C GLY A 563 13.03 35.03 7.48
N LEU A 564 13.95 35.16 6.52
CA LEU A 564 14.94 34.11 6.25
C LEU A 564 15.84 33.90 7.48
N ARG A 565 16.13 32.65 7.81
CA ARG A 565 17.08 32.27 8.84
C ARG A 565 18.01 31.19 8.30
N GLN A 566 19.19 31.07 8.92
CA GLN A 566 20.04 29.90 8.71
C GLN A 566 19.24 28.62 9.03
N GLY A 567 19.35 27.61 8.19
CA GLY A 567 18.58 26.37 8.27
C GLY A 567 17.19 26.44 7.61
N SER A 568 16.70 27.60 7.16
CA SER A 568 15.47 27.66 6.36
C SER A 568 15.59 26.82 5.08
N ARG A 569 14.49 26.21 4.65
CA ARG A 569 14.40 25.49 3.36
C ARG A 569 13.59 26.32 2.35
N ILE A 570 14.22 26.73 1.27
CA ILE A 570 13.56 27.31 0.10
C ILE A 570 13.02 26.16 -0.74
N VAL A 571 11.70 26.03 -0.86
CA VAL A 571 11.07 24.94 -1.62
C VAL A 571 10.54 25.42 -2.97
N GLU A 572 10.21 26.70 -3.10
CA GLU A 572 9.88 27.31 -4.39
C GLU A 572 10.55 28.67 -4.53
N ILE A 573 11.02 28.93 -5.75
CA ILE A 573 11.46 30.25 -6.19
C ILE A 573 10.51 30.63 -7.32
N GLU A 574 9.74 31.69 -7.08
CA GLU A 574 8.67 32.16 -7.96
C GLU A 574 7.54 31.13 -8.06
N THR A 575 7.45 30.43 -9.18
CA THR A 575 6.52 29.32 -9.43
C THR A 575 7.23 27.99 -9.61
N PHE A 576 8.57 27.98 -9.53
CA PHE A 576 9.38 26.79 -9.79
C PHE A 576 9.73 26.10 -8.47
N THR A 577 9.43 24.81 -8.39
CA THR A 577 9.88 23.96 -7.29
C THR A 577 11.40 23.81 -7.36
N VAL A 578 12.10 24.13 -6.27
CA VAL A 578 13.57 24.15 -6.21
C VAL A 578 14.17 22.80 -6.60
N ALA A 579 13.52 21.70 -6.20
CA ALA A 579 13.95 20.34 -6.54
C ALA A 579 14.02 20.07 -8.07
N THR A 580 13.32 20.86 -8.89
CA THR A 580 13.34 20.74 -10.35
C THR A 580 14.41 21.60 -11.03
N LEU A 581 15.12 22.44 -10.29
CA LEU A 581 16.11 23.40 -10.80
C LEU A 581 17.55 22.93 -10.52
N SER A 582 18.47 23.25 -11.43
CA SER A 582 19.90 23.17 -11.15
C SER A 582 20.36 24.35 -10.30
N PHE A 583 21.49 24.19 -9.60
CA PHE A 583 22.12 25.27 -8.84
C PHE A 583 22.40 26.50 -9.69
N ASP A 584 22.90 26.30 -10.90
CA ASP A 584 23.17 27.38 -11.85
C ASP A 584 21.90 28.15 -12.18
N LYS A 585 20.77 27.45 -12.36
CA LYS A 585 19.48 28.10 -12.66
C LYS A 585 18.94 28.87 -11.46
N ILE A 586 19.12 28.35 -10.24
CA ILE A 586 18.77 29.06 -9.01
C ILE A 586 19.59 30.36 -8.91
N SER A 587 20.90 30.25 -9.13
CA SER A 587 21.83 31.39 -9.08
C SER A 587 21.50 32.44 -10.14
N GLU A 588 21.17 32.01 -11.37
CA GLU A 588 20.71 32.87 -12.46
C GLU A 588 19.46 33.67 -12.03
N ILE A 589 18.40 32.99 -11.58
CA ILE A 589 17.13 33.63 -11.16
C ILE A 589 17.37 34.66 -10.05
N LEU A 590 18.19 34.33 -9.05
CA LEU A 590 18.50 35.22 -7.94
C LEU A 590 19.36 36.41 -8.38
N SER A 591 20.26 36.24 -9.35
CA SER A 591 21.15 37.31 -9.81
C SER A 591 20.48 38.35 -10.71
N GLU A 592 19.49 37.94 -11.51
CA GLU A 592 18.89 38.77 -12.56
C GLU A 592 17.67 39.59 -12.11
N ARG A 593 17.16 39.36 -10.89
CA ARG A 593 15.90 39.97 -10.43
C ARG A 593 16.10 40.97 -9.30
N ASP A 594 15.34 42.06 -9.30
CA ASP A 594 15.30 43.04 -8.19
C ASP A 594 14.22 42.69 -7.14
N THR A 595 13.23 41.89 -7.55
CA THR A 595 12.18 41.31 -6.70
C THR A 595 12.14 39.80 -6.93
N VAL A 596 12.16 39.01 -5.86
CA VAL A 596 11.99 37.55 -5.94
C VAL A 596 10.98 37.07 -4.90
N ARG A 597 10.06 36.20 -5.33
CA ARG A 597 9.14 35.50 -4.44
C ARG A 597 9.73 34.15 -4.05
N LEU A 598 9.76 33.86 -2.76
CA LEU A 598 10.27 32.62 -2.19
C LEU A 598 9.17 31.96 -1.36
N LEU A 599 9.08 30.63 -1.43
CA LEU A 599 8.28 29.84 -0.50
C LEU A 599 9.23 29.09 0.44
N LEU A 600 9.08 29.34 1.74
CA LEU A 600 10.08 29.01 2.75
C LEU A 600 9.49 28.16 3.86
N ILE A 601 10.17 27.08 4.21
CA ILE A 601 9.89 26.31 5.42
C ILE A 601 10.89 26.73 6.50
N SER A 602 10.39 27.05 7.69
CA SER A 602 11.20 27.42 8.85
C SER A 602 12.16 26.29 9.23
N PRO A 603 13.36 26.60 9.78
CA PRO A 603 14.23 25.58 10.36
C PRO A 603 13.50 24.81 11.47
N ALA A 604 14.04 23.64 11.82
CA ALA A 604 13.59 22.90 12.99
C ALA A 604 13.88 23.69 14.28
N ASN A 605 13.30 23.26 15.40
CA ASN A 605 13.43 23.95 16.69
C ASN A 605 14.88 24.02 17.20
N ASP A 606 15.75 23.13 16.75
CA ASP A 606 17.19 23.11 17.04
C ASP A 606 18.01 23.97 16.05
N GLY A 607 17.35 24.67 15.12
CA GLY A 607 17.97 25.48 14.08
C GLY A 607 18.47 24.69 12.87
N SER A 608 18.35 23.36 12.89
CA SER A 608 18.79 22.53 11.76
C SER A 608 17.82 22.64 10.57
N PRO A 609 18.32 22.47 9.33
CA PRO A 609 17.44 22.37 8.18
C PRO A 609 16.61 21.10 8.26
N ARG A 610 15.30 21.23 7.96
CA ARG A 610 14.42 20.07 7.81
C ARG A 610 14.90 19.26 6.62
N ARG A 611 15.29 18.01 6.84
CA ARG A 611 15.76 17.05 5.82
C ARG A 611 14.92 15.78 5.94
N GLY A 612 14.56 15.20 4.79
CA GLY A 612 13.77 13.98 4.74
C GLY A 612 14.54 12.68 4.84
#